data_AF-X1SML1-F1
#
_entry.id   AF-X1SML1-F1
#
_cell.length_a   1.000
_cell.length_b   1.000
_cell.length_c   1.000
_cell.angle_alpha   90.00
_cell.angle_beta   90.00
_cell.angle_gamma   90.00
#
_symmetry.space_group_name_H-M   'P 1'
#
loop_
_entity.id
_entity.type
_entity.pdbx_description
1 polymer ?
#
loop_
_entity_poly.entity_id
_entity_poly.type
_entity_poly.pdbx_seq_one_letter_code
_entity_poly.pdbx_strand_id
1 'polypeptide(L)'
;METNSLFEIFTIFKTSEELEDSLNSGFGIVAGLGHGNVNLIRVRNSPREDANNFFFDSLTNTDSYAMMFVITCYTNSFQSDCLSKHWILNPHGGGIGYIGPTDFSEAYLHEQYTNRQLDSLFSFPLSAVLAKSKIPFISVSQLDNPYRLYQFTLAFLGDPTLTLWDSIPLNYNTIDITPDTLYVGSDTVTVNIEPLVPFKVVFFKEGEIFKWDSAGSGVLQSGINTESPGYLKYTVMSDGYISYTDSIVVMPG
;
A
#
# COMPACT_ATOMS: atom_id res chain seq x y z
N MET A 1 10.20 -19.43 -12.67
CA MET A 1 10.25 -18.84 -11.31
C MET A 1 11.12 -17.62 -11.42
N GLU A 2 10.52 -16.51 -11.83
CA GLU A 2 11.21 -15.22 -11.86
C GLU A 2 11.41 -14.78 -10.41
N THR A 3 12.65 -14.45 -10.07
CA THR A 3 12.97 -13.80 -8.80
C THR A 3 12.44 -12.38 -8.87
N ASN A 4 11.17 -12.19 -8.51
CA ASN A 4 10.62 -10.86 -8.27
C ASN A 4 11.48 -10.21 -7.18
N SER A 5 12.29 -9.24 -7.59
CA SER A 5 13.19 -8.54 -6.68
C SER A 5 12.33 -7.60 -5.84
N LEU A 6 12.40 -7.76 -4.51
CA LEU A 6 11.55 -6.99 -3.60
C LEU A 6 11.93 -5.50 -3.59
N PHE A 7 13.21 -5.19 -3.82
CA PHE A 7 13.75 -3.84 -3.69
C PHE A 7 14.49 -3.37 -4.93
N GLU A 8 14.14 -2.17 -5.39
CA GLU A 8 14.93 -1.35 -6.29
C GLU A 8 15.48 -0.15 -5.50
N ILE A 9 16.78 0.14 -5.64
CA ILE A 9 17.40 1.30 -5.02
C ILE A 9 18.10 2.10 -6.12
N PHE A 10 17.72 3.36 -6.27
CA PHE A 10 18.36 4.26 -7.20
C PHE A 10 18.93 5.50 -6.52
N THR A 11 20.08 5.93 -7.03
CA THR A 11 20.80 7.13 -6.60
C THR A 11 21.29 7.87 -7.84
N ILE A 12 22.05 8.95 -7.65
CA ILE A 12 22.70 9.79 -8.67
C ILE A 12 23.72 9.08 -9.60
N PHE A 13 23.77 7.75 -9.58
CA PHE A 13 24.67 6.91 -10.38
C PHE A 13 23.93 6.01 -11.39
N LYS A 14 22.59 6.13 -11.49
CA LYS A 14 21.75 5.31 -12.37
C LYS A 14 21.27 6.12 -13.58
N THR A 15 21.30 5.58 -14.78
CA THR A 15 20.70 6.29 -15.93
C THR A 15 19.18 6.32 -15.81
N SER A 16 18.53 7.24 -16.54
CA SER A 16 17.07 7.20 -16.63
C SER A 16 16.59 5.89 -17.27
N GLU A 17 17.27 5.43 -18.32
CA GLU A 17 16.94 4.16 -19.01
C GLU A 17 17.05 2.95 -18.05
N GLU A 18 18.12 2.85 -17.28
CA GLU A 18 18.29 1.77 -16.29
C GLU A 18 17.20 1.82 -15.19
N LEU A 19 16.74 3.02 -14.82
CA LEU A 19 15.65 3.17 -13.87
C LEU A 19 14.32 2.77 -14.51
N GLU A 20 14.04 3.19 -15.74
CA GLU A 20 12.83 2.83 -16.48
C GLU A 20 12.72 1.32 -16.65
N ASP A 21 13.80 0.67 -17.10
CA ASP A 21 13.86 -0.79 -17.26
C ASP A 21 13.57 -1.52 -15.94
N SER A 22 14.17 -1.04 -14.85
CA SER A 22 13.93 -1.60 -13.51
C SER A 22 12.47 -1.43 -13.08
N LEU A 23 11.93 -0.21 -13.15
CA LEU A 23 10.54 0.05 -12.77
C LEU A 23 9.55 -0.77 -13.62
N ASN A 24 9.78 -0.86 -14.93
CA ASN A 24 8.98 -1.66 -15.86
C ASN A 24 9.10 -3.18 -15.64
N SER A 25 10.24 -3.67 -15.13
CA SER A 25 10.41 -5.08 -14.79
C SER A 25 9.64 -5.53 -13.53
N GLY A 26 9.26 -4.58 -12.67
CA GLY A 26 8.44 -4.82 -11.49
C GLY A 26 9.25 -5.06 -10.20
N PHE A 27 9.05 -4.17 -9.23
CA PHE A 27 9.59 -4.27 -7.86
C PHE A 27 8.49 -3.98 -6.85
N GLY A 28 8.57 -4.57 -5.66
CA GLY A 28 7.59 -4.29 -4.59
C GLY A 28 7.85 -2.96 -3.88
N ILE A 29 9.12 -2.59 -3.72
CA ILE A 29 9.58 -1.39 -3.02
C ILE A 29 10.67 -0.71 -3.85
N VAL A 30 10.54 0.60 -4.01
CA VAL A 30 11.53 1.45 -4.69
C VAL A 30 12.02 2.50 -3.70
N ALA A 31 13.34 2.63 -3.54
CA ALA A 31 13.95 3.67 -2.72
C ALA A 31 14.84 4.59 -3.58
N GLY A 32 14.56 5.88 -3.56
CA GLY A 32 15.32 6.91 -4.28
C GLY A 32 16.03 7.86 -3.33
N LEU A 33 17.32 8.12 -3.58
CA LEU A 33 18.09 9.12 -2.84
C LEU A 33 18.87 10.04 -3.78
N GLY A 34 18.66 11.35 -3.66
CA GLY A 34 19.38 12.32 -4.49
C GLY A 34 18.87 13.75 -4.38
N HIS A 35 19.06 14.50 -5.45
CA HIS A 35 18.48 15.83 -5.59
C HIS A 35 17.14 15.75 -6.28
N GLY A 36 16.20 16.60 -5.87
CA GLY A 36 14.88 16.66 -6.49
C GLY A 36 14.37 18.09 -6.53
N ASN A 37 13.34 18.26 -7.34
CA ASN A 37 12.46 19.40 -7.30
C ASN A 37 11.02 18.88 -7.50
N VAL A 38 10.04 19.78 -7.51
CA VAL A 38 8.62 19.45 -7.64
C VAL A 38 8.36 18.40 -8.74
N ASN A 39 8.98 18.54 -9.90
CA ASN A 39 8.71 17.74 -11.10
C ASN A 39 9.87 16.85 -11.58
N LEU A 40 10.90 16.64 -10.75
CA LEU A 40 12.05 15.81 -11.14
C LEU A 40 12.82 15.23 -9.96
N ILE A 41 13.48 14.11 -10.21
CA ILE A 41 14.53 13.53 -9.37
C ILE A 41 15.78 13.30 -10.20
N ARG A 42 16.95 13.65 -9.66
CA ARG A 42 18.24 13.39 -10.30
C ARG A 42 18.60 11.93 -10.19
N VAL A 43 18.75 11.27 -11.32
CA VAL A 43 19.16 9.86 -11.41
C VAL A 43 20.64 9.74 -11.76
N ARG A 44 21.21 10.71 -12.50
CA ARG A 44 22.64 10.73 -12.82
C ARG A 44 23.25 12.11 -12.65
N ASN A 45 24.45 12.19 -12.07
CA ASN A 45 25.19 13.46 -11.94
C ASN A 45 26.05 13.80 -13.16
N SER A 46 26.62 12.80 -13.84
CA SER A 46 27.54 13.02 -14.97
C SER A 46 27.45 11.89 -16.01
N PRO A 47 26.97 12.17 -17.25
CA PRO A 47 26.26 13.39 -17.62
C PRO A 47 24.99 13.52 -16.75
N ARG A 48 24.56 14.76 -16.51
CA ARG A 48 23.40 15.03 -15.67
C ARG A 48 22.14 14.47 -16.33
N GLU A 49 21.41 13.64 -15.61
CA GLU A 49 20.11 13.10 -16.01
C GLU A 49 19.11 13.17 -14.87
N ASP A 50 17.88 13.49 -15.24
CA ASP A 50 16.76 13.69 -14.33
C ASP A 50 15.60 12.81 -14.81
N ALA A 51 14.97 12.05 -13.93
CA ALA A 51 13.66 11.44 -14.16
C ALA A 51 12.58 12.47 -13.78
N ASN A 52 11.82 12.94 -14.77
CA ASN A 52 10.83 14.00 -14.63
C ASN A 52 9.40 13.47 -14.75
N ASN A 53 8.41 14.35 -14.69
CA ASN A 53 7.00 13.95 -14.85
C ASN A 53 6.74 13.10 -16.11
N PHE A 54 7.32 13.45 -17.27
CA PHE A 54 7.17 12.66 -18.51
C PHE A 54 7.75 11.25 -18.40
N PHE A 55 8.86 11.09 -17.68
CA PHE A 55 9.43 9.77 -17.38
C PHE A 55 8.45 8.92 -16.56
N PHE A 56 7.82 9.50 -15.53
CA PHE A 56 6.85 8.76 -14.72
C PHE A 56 5.56 8.46 -15.49
N ASP A 57 5.15 9.33 -16.40
CA ASP A 57 4.02 9.12 -17.31
C ASP A 57 4.29 8.04 -18.38
N SER A 58 5.56 7.79 -18.72
CA SER A 58 5.93 6.76 -19.71
C SER A 58 6.02 5.35 -19.14
N LEU A 59 5.94 5.20 -17.81
CA LEU A 59 6.00 3.89 -17.16
C LEU A 59 4.84 2.99 -17.61
N THR A 60 5.14 1.70 -17.75
CA THR A 60 4.23 0.67 -18.27
C THR A 60 4.14 -0.58 -17.39
N ASN A 61 4.58 -0.50 -16.13
CA ASN A 61 4.60 -1.59 -15.14
C ASN A 61 3.20 -1.98 -14.61
N THR A 62 2.26 -2.23 -15.51
CA THR A 62 0.90 -2.70 -15.18
C THR A 62 0.97 -4.00 -14.37
N ASP A 63 0.13 -4.12 -13.35
CA ASP A 63 0.08 -5.25 -12.40
C ASP A 63 1.34 -5.45 -11.54
N SER A 64 2.35 -4.57 -11.64
CA SER A 64 3.62 -4.66 -10.91
C SER A 64 3.95 -3.32 -10.25
N TYR A 65 3.04 -2.86 -9.41
CA TYR A 65 3.09 -1.55 -8.77
C TYR A 65 3.93 -1.57 -7.48
N ALA A 66 4.81 -0.58 -7.33
CA ALA A 66 5.69 -0.48 -6.17
C ALA A 66 5.23 0.58 -5.16
N MET A 67 5.66 0.41 -3.91
CA MET A 67 5.71 1.50 -2.94
C MET A 67 7.02 2.28 -3.10
N MET A 68 6.97 3.60 -3.23
CA MET A 68 8.17 4.42 -3.41
C MET A 68 8.50 5.26 -2.17
N PHE A 69 9.75 5.17 -1.70
CA PHE A 69 10.35 5.99 -0.65
C PHE A 69 11.38 6.91 -1.26
N VAL A 70 11.25 8.23 -1.08
CA VAL A 70 12.14 9.18 -1.75
C VAL A 70 12.73 10.19 -0.79
N ILE A 71 14.06 10.17 -0.70
CA ILE A 71 14.89 11.14 0.01
C ILE A 71 15.41 12.17 -1.00
N THR A 72 14.64 13.23 -1.23
CA THR A 72 14.96 14.37 -2.10
C THR A 72 14.24 15.64 -1.64
N CYS A 73 14.17 16.71 -2.44
CA CYS A 73 13.38 17.90 -2.12
C CYS A 73 12.11 17.98 -3.00
N TYR A 74 10.98 18.40 -2.41
CA TYR A 74 9.74 18.83 -3.09
C TYR A 74 8.99 17.81 -3.98
N THR A 75 9.49 16.59 -4.15
CA THR A 75 8.87 15.62 -5.08
C THR A 75 7.46 15.19 -4.67
N ASN A 76 7.07 15.44 -3.41
CA ASN A 76 5.74 15.20 -2.90
C ASN A 76 4.95 16.47 -2.57
N SER A 77 5.28 17.62 -3.18
CA SER A 77 4.52 18.87 -3.02
C SER A 77 3.14 18.79 -3.71
N PHE A 78 2.23 17.97 -3.18
CA PHE A 78 0.93 17.60 -3.77
C PHE A 78 -0.05 18.75 -4.04
N GLN A 79 0.27 19.97 -3.60
CA GLN A 79 -0.45 21.19 -3.97
C GLN A 79 -0.08 21.69 -5.39
N SER A 80 0.97 21.11 -6.00
CA SER A 80 1.49 21.46 -7.32
C SER A 80 1.49 20.24 -8.25
N ASP A 81 1.95 20.43 -9.49
CA ASP A 81 2.15 19.34 -10.45
C ASP A 81 3.44 18.56 -10.15
N CYS A 82 3.37 17.75 -9.09
CA CYS A 82 4.54 17.09 -8.52
C CYS A 82 4.73 15.65 -8.99
N LEU A 83 5.98 15.19 -8.94
CA LEU A 83 6.42 13.86 -9.35
C LEU A 83 5.60 12.74 -8.70
N SER A 84 5.28 12.85 -7.41
CA SER A 84 4.47 11.84 -6.71
C SER A 84 3.07 11.66 -7.29
N LYS A 85 2.48 12.71 -7.92
CA LYS A 85 1.19 12.57 -8.62
C LYS A 85 1.34 11.76 -9.90
N HIS A 86 2.38 12.01 -10.68
CA HIS A 86 2.66 11.23 -11.89
C HIS A 86 2.95 9.76 -11.55
N TRP A 87 3.60 9.50 -10.42
CA TRP A 87 3.80 8.12 -9.93
C TRP A 87 2.49 7.42 -9.54
N ILE A 88 1.56 8.11 -8.87
CA ILE A 88 0.33 7.49 -8.33
C ILE A 88 -0.83 7.49 -9.34
N LEU A 89 -0.89 8.49 -10.23
CA LEU A 89 -2.03 8.75 -11.10
C LEU A 89 -1.77 8.36 -12.57
N ASN A 90 -0.60 7.80 -12.89
CA ASN A 90 -0.35 7.27 -14.23
C ASN A 90 -1.28 6.07 -14.48
N PRO A 91 -2.18 6.12 -15.48
CA PRO A 91 -3.10 5.01 -15.77
C PRO A 91 -2.43 3.80 -16.45
N HIS A 92 -1.17 3.91 -16.86
CA HIS A 92 -0.43 2.89 -17.60
C HIS A 92 0.71 2.25 -16.79
N GLY A 93 1.05 2.80 -15.62
CA GLY A 93 2.15 2.34 -14.79
C GLY A 93 2.24 3.11 -13.48
N GLY A 94 3.42 3.15 -12.86
CA GLY A 94 3.65 3.88 -11.61
C GLY A 94 3.58 2.99 -10.36
N GLY A 95 2.91 3.45 -9.31
CA GLY A 95 2.89 2.71 -8.05
C GLY A 95 1.67 2.90 -7.16
N ILE A 96 1.68 2.15 -6.05
CA ILE A 96 0.58 2.06 -5.08
C ILE A 96 0.70 3.08 -3.94
N GLY A 97 1.88 3.70 -3.78
CA GLY A 97 2.12 4.67 -2.74
C GLY A 97 3.45 5.41 -2.90
N TYR A 98 3.51 6.60 -2.29
CA TYR A 98 4.68 7.46 -2.31
C TYR A 98 4.88 8.12 -0.93
N ILE A 99 6.03 7.87 -0.31
CA ILE A 99 6.48 8.62 0.86
C ILE A 99 7.65 9.50 0.45
N GLY A 100 7.50 10.81 0.65
CA GLY A 100 8.53 11.79 0.38
C GLY A 100 8.13 13.17 0.89
N PRO A 101 9.01 14.16 0.72
CA PRO A 101 8.84 15.47 1.32
C PRO A 101 8.05 16.41 0.41
N THR A 102 7.17 17.19 1.03
CA THR A 102 6.43 18.28 0.39
C THR A 102 7.25 19.56 0.28
N ASP A 103 8.45 19.59 0.85
CA ASP A 103 9.32 20.77 0.96
C ASP A 103 10.80 20.34 0.87
N PHE A 104 11.72 21.25 1.24
CA PHE A 104 13.13 20.99 1.43
C PHE A 104 13.38 19.76 2.31
N SER A 105 14.37 18.98 1.89
CA SER A 105 14.89 17.86 2.66
C SER A 105 16.39 17.73 2.51
N GLU A 106 17.04 17.55 3.64
CA GLU A 106 18.43 17.15 3.82
C GLU A 106 18.53 15.64 4.06
N ALA A 107 19.48 15.00 3.35
CA ALA A 107 19.55 13.54 3.22
C ALA A 107 19.79 12.83 4.56
N TYR A 108 20.77 13.30 5.35
CA TYR A 108 21.17 12.64 6.59
C TYR A 108 20.02 12.56 7.60
N LEU A 109 19.27 13.65 7.76
CA LEU A 109 18.14 13.66 8.69
C LEU A 109 16.93 12.90 8.14
N HIS A 110 16.65 12.97 6.83
CA HIS A 110 15.51 12.24 6.24
C HIS A 110 15.73 10.73 6.34
N GLU A 111 16.94 10.25 6.09
CA GLU A 111 17.29 8.83 6.23
C GLU A 111 16.90 8.26 7.60
N GLN A 112 17.02 9.05 8.68
CA GLN A 112 16.60 8.62 10.01
C GLN A 112 15.10 8.29 10.08
N TYR A 113 14.25 9.03 9.37
CA TYR A 113 12.82 8.75 9.27
C TYR A 113 12.57 7.56 8.34
N THR A 114 13.26 7.48 7.20
CA THR A 114 13.13 6.35 6.25
C THR A 114 13.52 5.02 6.90
N ASN A 115 14.58 4.98 7.70
CA ASN A 115 14.95 3.79 8.46
C ASN A 115 13.82 3.34 9.40
N ARG A 116 13.16 4.27 10.10
CA ARG A 116 11.98 3.94 10.94
C ARG A 116 10.76 3.52 10.15
N GLN A 117 10.61 4.01 8.91
CA GLN A 117 9.55 3.54 8.01
C GLN A 117 9.81 2.08 7.64
N LEU A 118 11.03 1.75 7.24
CA LEU A 118 11.44 0.38 6.89
C LEU A 118 11.32 -0.57 8.10
N ASP A 119 11.68 -0.14 9.31
CA ASP A 119 11.53 -0.92 10.57
C ASP A 119 10.08 -1.39 10.82
N SER A 120 9.08 -0.68 10.27
CA SER A 120 7.66 -0.91 10.55
C SER A 120 6.83 -1.28 9.32
N LEU A 121 7.48 -1.35 8.14
CA LEU A 121 6.82 -1.37 6.84
C LEU A 121 5.82 -2.51 6.64
N PHE A 122 6.19 -3.71 7.08
CA PHE A 122 5.40 -4.93 6.88
C PHE A 122 4.48 -5.26 8.04
N SER A 123 4.52 -4.46 9.12
CA SER A 123 3.74 -4.73 10.34
C SER A 123 2.59 -3.74 10.54
N PHE A 124 2.52 -2.69 9.74
CA PHE A 124 1.54 -1.62 9.90
C PHE A 124 1.05 -1.10 8.55
N PRO A 125 -0.17 -0.55 8.49
CA PRO A 125 -0.62 0.23 7.34
C PRO A 125 0.31 1.40 7.03
N LEU A 126 0.47 1.77 5.76
CA LEU A 126 1.42 2.79 5.30
C LEU A 126 1.27 4.16 6.01
N SER A 127 0.04 4.56 6.34
CA SER A 127 -0.17 5.79 7.13
C SER A 127 0.41 5.69 8.55
N ALA A 128 0.26 4.52 9.19
CA ALA A 128 0.82 4.25 10.50
C ALA A 128 2.36 4.11 10.43
N VAL A 129 2.91 3.57 9.34
CA VAL A 129 4.36 3.56 9.07
C VAL A 129 4.92 4.98 9.08
N LEU A 130 4.31 5.91 8.34
CA LEU A 130 4.72 7.32 8.34
C LEU A 130 4.55 7.98 9.72
N ALA A 131 3.42 7.72 10.40
CA ALA A 131 3.17 8.30 11.72
C ALA A 131 4.20 7.79 12.76
N LYS A 132 4.51 6.50 12.74
CA LYS A 132 5.49 5.87 13.64
C LYS A 132 6.90 6.38 13.41
N SER A 133 7.29 6.62 12.15
CA SER A 133 8.63 7.13 11.85
C SER A 133 8.92 8.50 12.45
N LYS A 134 7.86 9.27 12.73
CA LYS A 134 7.90 10.60 13.32
C LYS A 134 7.98 10.61 14.85
N ILE A 135 7.51 9.57 15.53
CA ILE A 135 7.39 9.50 17.00
C ILE A 135 8.71 9.76 17.73
N PRO A 136 9.85 9.13 17.37
CA PRO A 136 11.10 9.30 18.09
C PRO A 136 11.62 10.75 18.12
N PHE A 137 11.18 11.57 17.16
CA PHE A 137 11.67 12.93 16.98
C PHE A 137 10.73 14.00 17.57
N ILE A 138 9.61 13.62 18.20
CA ILE A 138 8.62 14.59 18.75
C ILE A 138 9.27 15.55 19.75
N SER A 139 10.14 15.06 20.64
CA SER A 139 10.76 15.86 21.69
C SER A 139 11.72 16.91 21.12
N VAL A 140 12.57 16.54 20.15
CA VAL A 140 13.49 17.47 19.49
C VAL A 140 12.75 18.43 18.55
N SER A 141 11.59 18.04 18.00
CA SER A 141 10.77 18.85 17.09
C SER A 141 10.02 20.01 17.77
N GLN A 142 10.19 20.22 19.08
CA GLN A 142 9.59 21.34 19.80
C GLN A 142 10.29 22.69 19.53
N LEU A 143 11.48 22.65 18.94
CA LEU A 143 12.25 23.83 18.55
C LEU A 143 12.17 24.06 17.04
N ASP A 144 12.53 25.25 16.60
CA ASP A 144 12.66 25.55 15.17
C ASP A 144 13.92 24.88 14.59
N ASN A 145 13.74 23.69 14.01
CA ASN A 145 14.82 22.87 13.47
C ASN A 145 14.30 21.93 12.36
N PRO A 146 15.19 21.24 11.63
CA PRO A 146 14.78 20.35 10.55
C PRO A 146 13.91 19.16 10.98
N TYR A 147 14.04 18.67 12.23
CA TYR A 147 13.14 17.62 12.73
C TYR A 147 11.70 18.10 12.78
N ARG A 148 11.48 19.34 13.24
CA ARG A 148 10.17 20.00 13.21
C ARG A 148 9.65 20.15 11.79
N LEU A 149 10.50 20.52 10.83
CA LEU A 149 10.12 20.57 9.42
C LEU A 149 9.57 19.21 8.95
N TYR A 150 10.28 18.11 9.22
CA TYR A 150 9.86 16.77 8.80
C TYR A 150 8.61 16.23 9.49
N GLN A 151 8.25 16.74 10.66
CA GLN A 151 6.93 16.47 11.23
C GLN A 151 5.81 16.91 10.30
N PHE A 152 6.01 18.04 9.60
CA PHE A 152 5.01 18.63 8.71
C PHE A 152 5.19 18.23 7.24
N THR A 153 6.42 18.05 6.78
CA THR A 153 6.70 17.96 5.34
C THR A 153 6.83 16.54 4.81
N LEU A 154 7.16 15.55 5.64
CA LEU A 154 7.09 14.16 5.20
C LEU A 154 5.63 13.72 5.09
N ALA A 155 5.21 13.42 3.87
CA ALA A 155 3.83 13.06 3.56
C ALA A 155 3.77 11.72 2.83
N PHE A 156 2.61 11.08 2.94
CA PHE A 156 2.26 9.88 2.21
C PHE A 156 1.14 10.23 1.22
N LEU A 157 1.31 9.81 -0.03
CA LEU A 157 0.29 9.87 -1.08
C LEU A 157 -0.01 8.45 -1.53
N GLY A 158 -1.27 8.01 -1.37
CA GLY A 158 -1.73 6.64 -1.65
C GLY A 158 -2.86 6.22 -0.70
N ASP A 159 -3.16 4.92 -0.63
CA ASP A 159 -4.16 4.38 0.29
C ASP A 159 -3.59 4.27 1.72
N PRO A 160 -4.12 5.02 2.71
CA PRO A 160 -3.58 5.03 4.07
C PRO A 160 -3.73 3.70 4.81
N THR A 161 -4.63 2.84 4.36
CA THR A 161 -4.97 1.55 5.00
C THR A 161 -4.16 0.38 4.43
N LEU A 162 -3.45 0.59 3.32
CA LEU A 162 -2.68 -0.44 2.65
C LEU A 162 -1.55 -0.95 3.55
N THR A 163 -1.45 -2.27 3.68
CA THR A 163 -0.33 -2.97 4.32
C THR A 163 0.45 -3.72 3.25
N LEU A 164 1.77 -3.60 3.25
CA LEU A 164 2.62 -4.26 2.26
C LEU A 164 2.88 -5.71 2.64
N TRP A 165 3.16 -6.51 1.62
CA TRP A 165 3.53 -7.91 1.74
C TRP A 165 5.05 -8.00 1.86
N ASP A 166 5.54 -8.80 2.79
CA ASP A 166 6.97 -9.10 2.94
C ASP A 166 7.44 -10.30 2.09
N SER A 167 6.49 -10.95 1.43
CA SER A 167 6.66 -12.19 0.69
C SER A 167 5.58 -12.35 -0.39
N ILE A 168 5.76 -13.30 -1.30
CA ILE A 168 4.76 -13.59 -2.33
C ILE A 168 3.48 -14.11 -1.65
N PRO A 169 2.31 -13.53 -1.95
CA PRO A 169 1.03 -14.00 -1.46
C PRO A 169 0.78 -15.50 -1.62
N LEU A 170 0.18 -16.11 -0.61
CA LEU A 170 -0.42 -17.43 -0.73
C LEU A 170 -1.87 -17.35 -1.18
N ASN A 171 -2.36 -18.43 -1.78
CA ASN A 171 -3.78 -18.62 -2.08
C ASN A 171 -4.38 -19.58 -1.05
N TYR A 172 -5.68 -19.42 -0.79
CA TYR A 172 -6.45 -20.43 -0.09
C TYR A 172 -6.61 -21.66 -0.99
N ASN A 173 -6.54 -22.86 -0.41
CA ASN A 173 -6.82 -24.11 -1.12
C ASN A 173 -8.32 -24.26 -1.34
N THR A 174 -9.11 -24.02 -0.30
CA THR A 174 -10.58 -24.02 -0.35
C THR A 174 -11.15 -22.95 0.58
N ILE A 175 -12.31 -22.41 0.19
CA ILE A 175 -13.16 -21.55 1.01
C ILE A 175 -14.58 -22.06 0.81
N ASP A 176 -15.12 -22.72 1.83
CA ASP A 176 -16.46 -23.30 1.79
C ASP A 176 -17.39 -22.48 2.68
N ILE A 177 -18.48 -22.00 2.09
CA ILE A 177 -19.53 -21.24 2.78
C ILE A 177 -20.79 -22.09 2.86
N THR A 178 -21.41 -22.13 4.04
CA THR A 178 -22.67 -22.88 4.24
C THR A 178 -23.62 -22.09 5.13
N PRO A 179 -24.91 -21.93 4.75
CA PRO A 179 -25.52 -22.40 3.50
C PRO A 179 -25.08 -21.56 2.29
N ASP A 180 -25.33 -22.08 1.09
CA ASP A 180 -25.10 -21.40 -0.21
C ASP A 180 -26.23 -20.42 -0.58
N THR A 181 -27.33 -20.45 0.17
CA THR A 181 -28.48 -19.56 0.07
C THR A 181 -29.00 -19.20 1.46
N LEU A 182 -29.27 -17.92 1.68
CA LEU A 182 -29.94 -17.40 2.88
C LEU A 182 -31.35 -16.96 2.55
N TYR A 183 -32.20 -16.87 3.56
CA TYR A 183 -33.50 -16.23 3.47
C TYR A 183 -33.50 -14.91 4.24
N VAL A 184 -34.35 -13.96 3.81
CA VAL A 184 -34.58 -12.72 4.56
C VAL A 184 -34.92 -13.03 6.01
N GLY A 185 -34.25 -12.36 6.94
CA GLY A 185 -34.32 -12.60 8.37
C GLY A 185 -32.96 -12.98 8.97
N SER A 186 -33.01 -13.65 10.12
CA SER A 186 -31.84 -14.08 10.86
C SER A 186 -31.45 -15.52 10.49
N ASP A 187 -30.19 -15.72 10.16
CA ASP A 187 -29.60 -17.00 9.79
C ASP A 187 -28.16 -17.11 10.31
N THR A 188 -27.49 -18.24 10.12
CA THR A 188 -26.09 -18.45 10.49
C THR A 188 -25.27 -18.92 9.29
N VAL A 189 -24.20 -18.18 8.99
CA VAL A 189 -23.23 -18.55 7.97
C VAL A 189 -22.04 -19.23 8.64
N THR A 190 -21.68 -20.41 8.14
CA THR A 190 -20.43 -21.10 8.46
C THR A 190 -19.43 -20.86 7.34
N VAL A 191 -18.22 -20.43 7.70
CA VAL A 191 -17.09 -20.25 6.79
C VAL A 191 -16.01 -21.24 7.18
N ASN A 192 -15.63 -22.12 6.26
CA ASN A 192 -14.50 -23.02 6.42
C ASN A 192 -13.41 -22.66 5.42
N ILE A 193 -12.15 -22.64 5.86
CA ILE A 193 -11.00 -22.34 5.00
C ILE A 193 -9.92 -23.40 5.14
N GLU A 194 -9.23 -23.68 4.04
CA GLU A 194 -7.97 -24.43 4.02
C GLU A 194 -6.89 -23.59 3.33
N PRO A 195 -5.67 -23.52 3.87
CA PRO A 195 -5.19 -24.17 5.11
C PRO A 195 -5.79 -23.57 6.39
N LEU A 196 -5.71 -24.32 7.50
CA LEU A 196 -6.15 -23.88 8.84
C LEU A 196 -5.28 -22.73 9.38
N VAL A 197 -5.59 -21.51 8.95
CA VAL A 197 -4.94 -20.28 9.40
C VAL A 197 -5.93 -19.36 10.13
N PRO A 198 -5.46 -18.42 10.97
CA PRO A 198 -6.30 -17.35 11.45
C PRO A 198 -6.86 -16.52 10.28
N PHE A 199 -8.13 -16.15 10.37
CA PHE A 199 -8.77 -15.35 9.34
C PHE A 199 -9.83 -14.41 9.89
N LYS A 200 -10.11 -13.38 9.11
CA LYS A 200 -11.21 -12.43 9.29
C LYS A 200 -12.16 -12.55 8.12
N VAL A 201 -13.44 -12.35 8.36
CA VAL A 201 -14.46 -12.24 7.31
C VAL A 201 -15.23 -10.94 7.51
N VAL A 202 -15.41 -10.20 6.42
CA VAL A 202 -16.32 -9.05 6.39
C VAL A 202 -17.53 -9.45 5.58
N PHE A 203 -18.71 -9.40 6.18
CA PHE A 203 -20.00 -9.54 5.53
C PHE A 203 -20.59 -8.15 5.25
N PHE A 204 -21.00 -7.92 4.00
CA PHE A 204 -21.51 -6.64 3.56
C PHE A 204 -22.74 -6.78 2.66
N LYS A 205 -23.77 -6.03 2.98
CA LYS A 205 -24.91 -5.75 2.11
C LYS A 205 -25.34 -4.31 2.31
N GLU A 206 -25.39 -3.57 1.20
CA GLU A 206 -25.68 -2.14 1.19
C GLU A 206 -26.95 -1.81 1.96
N GLY A 207 -26.87 -0.81 2.87
CA GLY A 207 -28.00 -0.38 3.69
C GLY A 207 -28.47 -1.34 4.78
N GLU A 208 -27.89 -2.54 4.91
CA GLU A 208 -28.39 -3.58 5.83
C GLU A 208 -27.32 -4.06 6.82
N ILE A 209 -26.19 -4.58 6.32
CA ILE A 209 -25.18 -5.22 7.16
C ILE A 209 -23.78 -4.77 6.74
N PHE A 210 -22.98 -4.42 7.75
CA PHE A 210 -21.53 -4.30 7.67
C PHE A 210 -20.97 -4.93 8.95
N LYS A 211 -20.65 -6.21 8.88
CA LYS A 211 -20.22 -7.01 10.03
C LYS A 211 -18.86 -7.62 9.73
N TRP A 212 -17.94 -7.52 10.67
CA TRP A 212 -16.70 -8.28 10.63
C TRP A 212 -16.69 -9.31 11.77
N ASP A 213 -16.03 -10.43 11.52
CA ASP A 213 -15.87 -11.52 12.47
C ASP A 213 -14.53 -12.23 12.21
N SER A 214 -14.09 -13.08 13.12
CA SER A 214 -12.77 -13.72 13.02
C SER A 214 -12.69 -15.06 13.72
N ALA A 215 -11.88 -15.97 13.19
CA ALA A 215 -11.58 -17.25 13.83
C ALA A 215 -10.07 -17.48 13.89
N GLY A 216 -9.63 -18.11 14.98
CA GLY A 216 -8.22 -18.49 15.17
C GLY A 216 -7.80 -19.75 14.40
N SER A 217 -8.76 -20.51 13.87
CA SER A 217 -8.49 -21.75 13.14
C SER A 217 -9.66 -22.12 12.24
N GLY A 218 -9.48 -22.08 10.92
CA GLY A 218 -10.18 -22.86 9.88
C GLY A 218 -11.70 -22.82 9.74
N VAL A 219 -12.46 -22.48 10.79
CA VAL A 219 -13.92 -22.53 10.84
C VAL A 219 -14.42 -21.33 11.65
N LEU A 220 -15.40 -20.64 11.10
CA LEU A 220 -16.11 -19.53 11.73
C LEU A 220 -17.60 -19.73 11.57
N GLN A 221 -18.38 -19.54 12.63
CA GLN A 221 -19.83 -19.44 12.57
C GLN A 221 -20.26 -18.03 12.94
N SER A 222 -21.01 -17.38 12.05
CA SER A 222 -21.42 -15.99 12.22
C SER A 222 -22.92 -15.86 12.00
N GLY A 223 -23.63 -15.32 13.01
CA GLY A 223 -25.03 -14.95 12.86
C GLY A 223 -25.20 -13.74 11.94
N ILE A 224 -26.07 -13.85 10.95
CA ILE A 224 -26.33 -12.83 9.93
C ILE A 224 -27.81 -12.45 9.97
N ASN A 225 -28.09 -11.16 9.84
CA ASN A 225 -29.46 -10.66 9.67
C ASN A 225 -29.55 -9.88 8.37
N THR A 226 -30.48 -10.25 7.49
CA THR A 226 -30.75 -9.58 6.22
C THR A 226 -32.20 -9.11 6.17
N GLU A 227 -32.44 -7.95 5.57
CA GLU A 227 -33.77 -7.30 5.56
C GLU A 227 -34.47 -7.40 4.20
N SER A 228 -33.71 -7.68 3.13
CA SER A 228 -34.27 -7.81 1.78
C SER A 228 -33.61 -8.94 0.97
N PRO A 229 -34.20 -9.36 -0.17
CA PRO A 229 -33.53 -10.25 -1.11
C PRO A 229 -32.31 -9.59 -1.78
N GLY A 230 -31.41 -10.38 -2.38
CA GLY A 230 -30.26 -9.88 -3.13
C GLY A 230 -28.99 -10.70 -2.87
N TYR A 231 -27.86 -10.02 -2.68
CA TYR A 231 -26.57 -10.65 -2.43
C TYR A 231 -25.95 -10.12 -1.14
N LEU A 232 -25.56 -11.04 -0.27
CA LEU A 232 -24.68 -10.75 0.85
C LEU A 232 -23.24 -10.98 0.38
N LYS A 233 -22.44 -9.93 0.23
CA LYS A 233 -21.02 -10.07 -0.09
C LYS A 233 -20.26 -10.53 1.15
N TYR A 234 -19.23 -11.33 0.96
CA TYR A 234 -18.27 -11.65 1.98
C TYR A 234 -16.84 -11.53 1.45
N THR A 235 -15.94 -11.05 2.30
CA THR A 235 -14.51 -10.97 2.01
C THR A 235 -13.73 -11.68 3.11
N VAL A 236 -13.01 -12.75 2.76
CA VAL A 236 -12.12 -13.52 3.63
C VAL A 236 -10.70 -12.97 3.53
N MET A 237 -10.06 -12.74 4.67
CA MET A 237 -8.71 -12.17 4.77
C MET A 237 -7.88 -12.89 5.82
N SER A 238 -6.64 -13.20 5.49
CA SER A 238 -5.62 -13.77 6.39
C SER A 238 -4.27 -13.15 6.07
N ASP A 239 -3.42 -13.01 7.09
CA ASP A 239 -2.09 -12.45 6.92
C ASP A 239 -1.28 -13.34 5.96
N GLY A 240 -0.72 -12.75 4.89
CA GLY A 240 0.04 -13.47 3.86
C GLY A 240 -0.82 -14.19 2.80
N TYR A 241 -2.14 -13.98 2.77
CA TYR A 241 -3.05 -14.59 1.78
C TYR A 241 -3.78 -13.55 0.93
N ILE A 242 -3.99 -13.87 -0.36
CA ILE A 242 -4.79 -13.02 -1.25
C ILE A 242 -6.22 -13.02 -0.74
N SER A 243 -6.76 -11.84 -0.45
CA SER A 243 -8.14 -11.70 0.01
C SER A 243 -9.11 -12.29 -1.01
N TYR A 244 -10.06 -13.09 -0.55
CA TYR A 244 -11.08 -13.71 -1.40
C TYR A 244 -12.42 -13.01 -1.18
N THR A 245 -13.07 -12.57 -2.26
CA THR A 245 -14.39 -11.93 -2.19
C THR A 245 -15.38 -12.65 -3.08
N ASP A 246 -16.54 -12.98 -2.52
CA ASP A 246 -17.67 -13.55 -3.25
C ASP A 246 -18.99 -13.19 -2.53
N SER A 247 -20.09 -13.88 -2.81
CA SER A 247 -21.41 -13.55 -2.30
C SER A 247 -22.32 -14.76 -2.10
N ILE A 248 -23.23 -14.63 -1.14
CA ILE A 248 -24.31 -15.59 -0.87
C ILE A 248 -25.63 -14.98 -1.37
N VAL A 249 -26.44 -15.76 -2.06
CA VAL A 249 -27.77 -15.30 -2.48
C VAL A 249 -28.69 -15.21 -1.27
N VAL A 250 -29.47 -14.13 -1.18
CA VAL A 250 -30.50 -13.92 -0.17
C VAL A 250 -31.86 -13.93 -0.87
N MET A 251 -32.71 -14.90 -0.53
CA MET A 251 -34.03 -15.10 -1.11
C MET A 251 -35.13 -14.53 -0.20
N PRO A 252 -36.31 -14.17 -0.77
CA PRO A 252 -37.49 -13.88 0.05
C PRO A 252 -37.84 -15.08 0.94
N GLY A 253 -38.16 -14.81 2.22
CA GLY A 253 -38.66 -15.83 3.16
C GLY A 253 -40.12 -16.24 2.91
#